data_AF-A0AAV3GKM7-F1
#
_entry.id   AF-A0AAV3GKM7-F1
#
_cell.length_a   1.000
_cell.length_b   1.000
_cell.length_c   1.000
_cell.angle_alpha   90.00
_cell.angle_beta   90.00
_cell.angle_gamma   90.00
#
_symmetry.space_group_name_H-M   'P 1'
#
loop_
_entity.id
_entity.type
_entity.pdbx_description
1 polymer ?
#
loop_
_entity_poly.entity_id
_entity_poly.type
_entity_poly.pdbx_seq_one_letter_code
_entity_poly.pdbx_strand_id
1 'polypeptide(L)'
;MILVFIVYFKEKRDDQMKKKIVEDFNRKSQHKKWTKRKMLNLAISSGLLFTSLAIPVSIAVTSGTISASAAVLDIELLSNVTSNNDSGTSTSNRWTAANQNQPVNFTVSGGALADASAVFSGQKQAVLVVPPELRGNVAAAGNAAINTNVTIDLSKVTFLTAVLNAANDLTNVITQITSGALGNLTGVDIDLTEVNRQLELVNNIENLGAASFTAPETLAADGSYISAPISDGLGLVLAQNVSNILQDLNAAVQALEAKGTSIPSNLVAAAINAALLPVKGTVNVAVSGALPLLAVGGSGVNELVDASLLGTTTVTLPTTVSTPQNLSNNLDARFVGTVVQTDLLDVNLLATADGVSNIYFAAGTTSEVTAPTITGVTGNSTAGYEVKGTADANATVEIRNAGGTVIGTGTADGTGAFTVTIPAGEAGANETLTAVAKNASGTESTPTTFQTPADETTVTAPTITGVTGNSTAGYEVKGTTDANATVEIRNAGGAVIGT
;
A
#
# COMPACT_ATOMS: atom_id res chain seq x y z
N MET A 1 -41.61 55.16 -1.08
CA MET A 1 -40.85 55.06 -2.36
C MET A 1 -39.39 54.62 -2.20
N ILE A 2 -38.74 54.84 -1.03
CA ILE A 2 -37.32 54.47 -0.80
C ILE A 2 -37.11 52.97 -0.52
N LEU A 3 -38.06 52.29 0.16
CA LEU A 3 -37.93 50.86 0.48
C LEU A 3 -37.98 49.92 -0.75
N VAL A 4 -38.80 50.26 -1.75
CA VAL A 4 -38.94 49.48 -3.00
C VAL A 4 -37.67 49.58 -3.86
N PHE A 5 -36.98 50.72 -3.82
CA PHE A 5 -35.72 50.92 -4.54
C PHE A 5 -34.58 50.08 -3.95
N ILE A 6 -34.52 49.89 -2.63
CA ILE A 6 -33.46 49.11 -1.98
C ILE A 6 -33.61 47.61 -2.26
N VAL A 7 -34.85 47.10 -2.23
CA VAL A 7 -35.14 45.68 -2.55
C VAL A 7 -34.82 45.39 -4.02
N TYR A 8 -35.27 46.25 -4.94
CA TYR A 8 -35.01 46.08 -6.37
C TYR A 8 -33.50 46.12 -6.71
N PHE A 9 -32.71 46.99 -6.07
CA PHE A 9 -31.26 47.04 -6.29
C PHE A 9 -30.47 45.91 -5.63
N LYS A 10 -31.01 45.26 -4.59
CA LYS A 10 -30.38 44.09 -3.97
C LYS A 10 -30.61 42.85 -4.83
N GLU A 11 -31.84 42.64 -5.27
CA GLU A 11 -32.23 41.52 -6.14
C GLU A 11 -31.52 41.57 -7.50
N LYS A 12 -31.44 42.77 -8.11
CA LYS A 12 -30.68 42.95 -9.36
C LYS A 12 -29.16 42.73 -9.18
N ARG A 13 -28.61 42.93 -7.98
CA ARG A 13 -27.19 42.65 -7.70
C ARG A 13 -26.93 41.16 -7.53
N ASP A 14 -27.85 40.45 -6.87
CA ASP A 14 -27.73 39.01 -6.63
C ASP A 14 -27.89 38.23 -7.94
N ASP A 15 -28.77 38.65 -8.84
CA ASP A 15 -28.90 38.05 -10.18
C ASP A 15 -27.66 38.27 -11.06
N GLN A 16 -27.04 39.45 -10.98
CA GLN A 16 -25.78 39.72 -11.69
C GLN A 16 -24.62 38.89 -11.12
N MET A 17 -24.58 38.69 -9.80
CA MET A 17 -23.58 37.81 -9.17
C MET A 17 -23.76 36.34 -9.57
N LYS A 18 -25.00 35.83 -9.55
CA LYS A 18 -25.30 34.46 -10.00
C LYS A 18 -24.91 34.23 -11.45
N LYS A 19 -25.20 35.20 -12.33
CA LYS A 19 -24.84 35.12 -13.74
C LYS A 19 -23.32 35.10 -13.95
N LYS A 20 -22.58 35.92 -13.19
CA LYS A 20 -21.11 35.97 -13.24
C LYS A 20 -20.46 34.67 -12.72
N ILE A 21 -21.02 34.06 -11.67
CA ILE A 21 -20.56 32.76 -11.15
C ILE A 21 -20.77 31.64 -12.17
N VAL A 22 -21.92 31.62 -12.84
CA VAL A 22 -22.22 30.63 -13.89
C VAL A 22 -21.31 30.84 -15.11
N GLU A 23 -21.04 32.08 -15.51
CA GLU A 23 -20.10 32.40 -16.59
C GLU A 23 -18.67 31.99 -16.23
N ASP A 24 -18.17 32.26 -15.01
CA ASP A 24 -16.84 31.83 -14.56
C ASP A 24 -16.72 30.30 -14.42
N PHE A 25 -17.79 29.62 -13.98
CA PHE A 25 -17.85 28.16 -13.94
C PHE A 25 -17.79 27.56 -15.36
N ASN A 26 -18.56 28.12 -16.29
CA ASN A 26 -18.51 27.71 -17.70
C ASN A 26 -17.15 28.02 -18.33
N ARG A 27 -16.51 29.15 -17.99
CA ARG A 27 -15.20 29.53 -18.53
C ARG A 27 -14.07 28.62 -17.99
N LYS A 28 -14.11 28.21 -16.72
CA LYS A 28 -13.23 27.17 -16.15
C LYS A 28 -13.46 25.80 -16.78
N SER A 29 -14.71 25.42 -17.02
CA SER A 29 -15.08 24.18 -17.70
C SER A 29 -14.55 24.14 -19.15
N GLN A 30 -14.65 25.25 -19.88
CA GLN A 30 -14.13 25.37 -21.25
C GLN A 30 -12.59 25.40 -21.29
N HIS A 31 -11.90 26.03 -20.32
CA HIS A 31 -10.44 25.93 -20.21
C HIS A 31 -9.97 24.51 -19.85
N LYS A 32 -10.68 23.77 -18.99
CA LYS A 32 -10.38 22.35 -18.72
C LYS A 32 -10.55 21.46 -19.97
N LYS A 33 -11.52 21.78 -20.83
CA LYS A 33 -11.71 21.12 -22.15
C LYS A 33 -10.61 21.46 -23.16
N TRP A 34 -10.04 22.67 -23.13
CA TRP A 34 -8.99 23.09 -24.05
C TRP A 34 -7.62 22.52 -23.67
N THR A 35 -7.30 22.41 -22.37
CA THR A 35 -6.04 21.79 -21.90
C THR A 35 -6.03 20.26 -22.12
N LYS A 36 -7.17 19.58 -22.04
CA LYS A 36 -7.29 18.14 -22.37
C LYS A 36 -7.07 17.82 -23.86
N ARG A 37 -7.26 18.78 -24.77
CA ARG A 37 -7.04 18.57 -26.22
C ARG A 37 -5.58 18.74 -26.66
N LYS A 38 -4.68 19.25 -25.79
CA LYS A 38 -3.24 19.42 -26.12
C LYS A 38 -2.33 18.28 -25.66
N MET A 39 -2.84 17.27 -24.95
CA MET A 39 -2.07 16.07 -24.57
C MET A 39 -2.57 14.83 -25.31
N LEU A 40 -2.62 14.93 -26.65
CA LEU A 40 -2.83 13.78 -27.51
C LEU A 40 -1.96 13.92 -28.77
N ASN A 41 -0.70 13.54 -28.63
CA ASN A 41 0.11 12.95 -29.69
C ASN A 41 1.02 11.91 -29.02
N LEU A 42 0.66 10.65 -29.25
CA LEU A 42 1.36 9.43 -28.87
C LEU A 42 2.39 9.10 -29.96
N ALA A 43 3.51 8.47 -29.64
CA ALA A 43 3.78 7.09 -30.10
C ALA A 43 5.26 6.68 -29.97
N ILE A 44 5.39 5.53 -29.32
CA ILE A 44 6.53 4.62 -29.26
C ILE A 44 6.85 4.08 -30.66
N SER A 45 8.13 4.01 -31.05
CA SER A 45 8.66 2.81 -31.73
C SER A 45 10.18 2.70 -31.57
N SER A 46 10.57 1.71 -30.76
CA SER A 46 11.66 0.76 -30.95
C SER A 46 12.65 0.98 -32.11
N GLY A 47 13.93 0.78 -31.78
CA GLY A 47 15.04 0.82 -32.71
C GLY A 47 14.95 -0.22 -33.84
N LEU A 48 15.27 0.25 -35.04
CA LEU A 48 15.77 -0.53 -36.17
C LEU A 48 16.52 0.45 -37.08
N LEU A 49 17.83 0.58 -36.88
CA LEU A 49 18.72 1.30 -37.79
C LEU A 49 19.22 0.32 -38.85
N PHE A 50 18.52 0.21 -39.98
CA PHE A 50 19.13 -0.21 -41.25
C PHE A 50 18.51 0.54 -42.43
N THR A 51 19.33 1.48 -42.95
CA THR A 51 19.43 2.03 -44.31
C THR A 51 18.18 2.31 -45.16
N SER A 52 18.05 3.60 -45.48
CA SER A 52 17.32 4.28 -46.55
C SER A 52 16.85 3.45 -47.74
N LEU A 53 15.55 3.53 -48.03
CA LEU A 53 15.00 3.76 -49.38
C LEU A 53 13.58 4.31 -49.22
N ALA A 54 13.39 5.56 -49.64
CA ALA A 54 12.11 6.26 -49.57
C ALA A 54 11.20 5.83 -50.73
N ILE A 55 10.04 5.26 -50.41
CA ILE A 55 8.90 5.19 -51.33
C ILE A 55 7.69 5.70 -50.55
N PRO A 56 7.06 6.82 -50.94
CA PRO A 56 5.81 7.23 -50.32
C PRO A 56 4.68 6.36 -50.90
N VAL A 57 4.17 5.41 -50.11
CA VAL A 57 2.89 4.76 -50.36
C VAL A 57 1.82 5.54 -49.61
N SER A 58 0.94 6.22 -50.34
CA SER A 58 -0.24 6.88 -49.78
C SER A 58 -1.26 5.79 -49.40
N ILE A 59 -1.37 5.47 -48.11
CA ILE A 59 -2.49 4.66 -47.60
C ILE A 59 -3.64 5.62 -47.31
N ALA A 60 -4.67 5.58 -48.15
CA ALA A 60 -5.94 6.24 -47.89
C ALA A 60 -6.69 5.45 -46.79
N VAL A 61 -6.74 5.99 -45.58
CA VAL A 61 -7.58 5.46 -44.51
C VAL A 61 -9.00 5.99 -44.73
N THR A 62 -9.87 5.15 -45.28
CA THR A 62 -11.31 5.38 -45.33
C THR A 62 -11.83 5.65 -43.92
N SER A 63 -12.60 6.73 -43.79
CA SER A 63 -13.25 7.25 -42.59
C SER A 63 -14.16 6.22 -41.91
N GLY A 64 -13.57 5.34 -41.10
CA GLY A 64 -14.21 4.77 -39.94
C GLY A 64 -13.71 5.55 -38.74
N THR A 65 -14.58 6.28 -38.06
CA THR A 65 -14.28 6.82 -36.73
C THR A 65 -13.83 5.67 -35.85
N ILE A 66 -12.53 5.57 -35.60
CA ILE A 66 -12.00 4.81 -34.47
C ILE A 66 -12.39 5.64 -33.24
N SER A 67 -13.61 5.42 -32.76
CA SER A 67 -13.96 5.77 -31.40
C SER A 67 -13.13 4.86 -30.51
N ALA A 68 -11.92 5.27 -30.17
CA ALA A 68 -11.32 4.85 -28.93
C ALA A 68 -12.19 5.43 -27.81
N SER A 69 -13.27 4.72 -27.48
CA SER A 69 -13.91 4.86 -26.19
C SER A 69 -12.86 4.42 -25.18
N ALA A 70 -12.12 5.37 -24.62
CA ALA A 70 -11.61 5.16 -23.28
C ALA A 70 -12.86 5.06 -22.41
N ALA A 71 -13.40 3.85 -22.28
CA ALA A 71 -14.13 3.51 -21.08
C ALA A 71 -13.10 3.72 -19.97
N VAL A 72 -13.11 4.91 -19.38
CA VAL A 72 -12.53 5.09 -18.06
C VAL A 72 -13.34 4.10 -17.24
N LEU A 73 -12.73 2.95 -16.93
CA LEU A 73 -13.30 2.05 -15.95
C LEU A 73 -13.20 2.84 -14.65
N ASP A 74 -14.24 3.59 -14.31
CA ASP A 74 -14.42 4.07 -12.95
C ASP A 74 -14.56 2.79 -12.14
N ILE A 75 -13.48 2.41 -11.47
CA ILE A 75 -13.45 1.32 -10.50
C ILE A 75 -13.84 1.81 -9.11
N GLU A 76 -13.94 3.14 -8.93
CA GLU A 76 -14.35 3.77 -7.68
C GLU A 76 -15.82 3.49 -7.38
N LEU A 77 -16.08 3.03 -6.15
CA LEU A 77 -17.42 2.71 -5.67
C LEU A 77 -18.11 3.89 -4.99
N LEU A 78 -17.38 4.99 -4.76
CA LEU A 78 -17.85 6.13 -3.99
C LEU A 78 -17.71 7.40 -4.81
N SER A 79 -18.65 8.32 -4.60
CA SER A 79 -18.55 9.69 -5.13
C SER A 79 -17.90 10.62 -4.13
N ASN A 80 -17.27 11.70 -4.61
CA ASN A 80 -16.66 12.75 -3.79
C ASN A 80 -15.67 12.18 -2.75
N VAL A 81 -14.81 11.26 -3.19
CA VAL A 81 -13.83 10.61 -2.31
C VAL A 81 -12.87 11.66 -1.74
N THR A 82 -12.68 11.60 -0.43
CA THR A 82 -11.74 12.41 0.33
C THR A 82 -10.85 11.50 1.17
N SER A 83 -9.61 11.92 1.39
CA SER A 83 -8.70 11.25 2.32
C SER A 83 -8.11 12.25 3.29
N ASN A 84 -7.91 11.84 4.53
CA ASN A 84 -7.20 12.58 5.56
C ASN A 84 -6.29 11.63 6.35
N ASN A 85 -5.31 12.18 7.08
CA ASN A 85 -4.54 11.44 8.06
C ASN A 85 -4.35 12.24 9.35
N ASP A 86 -4.03 11.55 10.44
CA ASP A 86 -3.82 12.13 11.78
C ASP A 86 -2.33 12.33 12.14
N SER A 87 -1.42 12.31 11.16
CA SER A 87 0.04 12.47 11.40
C SER A 87 0.42 13.79 12.09
N GLY A 88 -0.46 14.79 12.04
CA GLY A 88 -0.21 16.14 12.55
C GLY A 88 0.85 16.92 11.76
N THR A 89 1.31 16.37 10.63
CA THR A 89 2.33 17.01 9.80
C THR A 89 1.74 18.08 8.90
N SER A 90 2.55 19.09 8.58
CA SER A 90 2.24 20.13 7.60
C SER A 90 3.53 20.62 6.95
N THR A 91 3.41 21.52 5.97
CA THR A 91 4.60 22.16 5.36
C THR A 91 5.48 22.90 6.37
N SER A 92 4.91 23.33 7.50
CA SER A 92 5.60 24.04 8.58
C SER A 92 5.93 23.16 9.80
N ASN A 93 5.31 21.98 9.92
CA ASN A 93 5.54 21.02 11.00
C ASN A 93 5.85 19.65 10.38
N ARG A 94 7.12 19.42 10.05
CA ARG A 94 7.55 18.22 9.32
C ARG A 94 8.15 17.21 10.29
N TRP A 95 7.86 15.93 10.05
CA TRP A 95 8.57 14.86 10.74
C TRP A 95 10.04 14.82 10.36
N THR A 96 10.89 14.49 11.33
CA THR A 96 12.34 14.39 11.17
C THR A 96 12.77 12.92 11.27
N ALA A 97 14.07 12.66 11.10
CA ALA A 97 14.63 11.31 11.29
C ALA A 97 14.32 10.71 12.68
N ALA A 98 14.00 11.52 13.69
CA ALA A 98 13.59 11.05 15.01
C ALA A 98 12.20 10.39 15.04
N ASN A 99 11.33 10.69 14.06
CA ASN A 99 9.96 10.18 14.00
C ASN A 99 9.91 8.80 13.31
N GLN A 100 10.48 7.79 13.95
CA GLN A 100 10.43 6.41 13.45
C GLN A 100 9.15 5.70 13.89
N ASN A 101 8.61 4.83 13.03
CA ASN A 101 7.50 3.91 13.31
C ASN A 101 6.29 4.59 13.97
N GLN A 102 5.87 5.74 13.44
CA GLN A 102 4.74 6.48 13.99
C GLN A 102 3.41 5.85 13.56
N PRO A 103 2.46 5.64 14.48
CA PRO A 103 1.11 5.24 14.11
C PRO A 103 0.39 6.42 13.43
N VAL A 104 -0.27 6.14 12.32
CA VAL A 104 -1.07 7.08 11.54
C VAL A 104 -2.34 6.40 11.08
N ASN A 105 -3.49 6.95 11.42
CA ASN A 105 -4.76 6.56 10.84
C ASN A 105 -5.01 7.35 9.56
N PHE A 106 -5.16 6.65 8.44
CA PHE A 106 -5.68 7.23 7.21
C PHE A 106 -7.18 7.03 7.16
N THR A 107 -7.94 8.11 6.97
CA THR A 107 -9.40 8.05 6.83
C THR A 107 -9.78 8.35 5.40
N VAL A 108 -10.48 7.44 4.74
CA VAL A 108 -11.06 7.59 3.41
C VAL A 108 -12.58 7.71 3.55
N SER A 109 -13.16 8.75 3.00
CA SER A 109 -14.61 9.00 3.07
C SER A 109 -15.19 9.34 1.71
N GLY A 110 -16.39 8.86 1.42
CA GLY A 110 -17.12 9.16 0.19
C GLY A 110 -18.63 8.93 0.34
N GLY A 111 -19.38 9.41 -0.64
CA GLY A 111 -20.83 9.22 -0.72
C GLY A 111 -21.22 8.12 -1.71
N ALA A 112 -22.52 7.80 -1.75
CA ALA A 112 -23.09 6.90 -2.74
C ALA A 112 -22.79 7.39 -4.17
N LEU A 113 -22.61 6.46 -5.11
CA LEU A 113 -22.60 6.82 -6.53
C LEU A 113 -24.01 7.25 -6.97
N ALA A 114 -24.07 8.33 -7.76
CA ALA A 114 -25.34 8.83 -8.28
C ALA A 114 -25.92 7.95 -9.40
N ASP A 115 -25.10 7.08 -10.00
CA ASP A 115 -25.48 6.20 -11.10
C ASP A 115 -25.01 4.77 -10.81
N ALA A 116 -25.90 3.95 -10.26
CA ALA A 116 -25.67 2.54 -9.91
C ALA A 116 -25.61 1.59 -11.13
N SER A 117 -25.58 2.16 -12.34
CA SER A 117 -25.56 1.42 -13.61
C SER A 117 -24.18 0.86 -13.99
N ALA A 118 -23.14 1.18 -13.23
CA ALA A 118 -21.80 0.65 -13.46
C ALA A 118 -21.74 -0.83 -13.05
N VAL A 119 -21.38 -1.68 -14.01
CA VAL A 119 -21.12 -3.11 -13.79
C VAL A 119 -19.70 -3.23 -13.26
N PHE A 120 -19.56 -3.31 -11.95
CA PHE A 120 -18.29 -3.63 -11.30
C PHE A 120 -18.16 -5.15 -11.13
N SER A 121 -16.94 -5.67 -11.29
CA SER A 121 -16.63 -7.07 -11.00
C SER A 121 -15.58 -7.18 -9.90
N GLY A 122 -15.58 -8.29 -9.19
CA GLY A 122 -14.61 -8.58 -8.14
C GLY A 122 -14.95 -8.02 -6.77
N GLN A 123 -13.96 -7.99 -5.88
CA GLN A 123 -14.16 -7.68 -4.47
C GLN A 123 -14.17 -6.16 -4.22
N LYS A 124 -15.05 -5.74 -3.31
CA LYS A 124 -15.06 -4.39 -2.76
C LYS A 124 -13.89 -4.24 -1.78
N GLN A 125 -13.02 -3.27 -2.01
CA GLN A 125 -11.82 -3.06 -1.20
C GLN A 125 -11.60 -1.58 -0.92
N ALA A 126 -11.20 -1.26 0.29
CA ALA A 126 -10.57 0.03 0.58
C ALA A 126 -9.08 -0.08 0.28
N VAL A 127 -8.52 0.94 -0.37
CA VAL A 127 -7.13 0.93 -0.81
C VAL A 127 -6.48 2.24 -0.44
N LEU A 128 -5.28 2.17 0.14
CA LEU A 128 -4.38 3.28 0.40
C LEU A 128 -3.10 3.08 -0.41
N VAL A 129 -2.96 3.81 -1.50
CA VAL A 129 -1.76 3.82 -2.32
C VAL A 129 -0.61 4.48 -1.55
N VAL A 130 0.50 3.76 -1.47
CA VAL A 130 1.74 4.20 -0.84
C VAL A 130 2.64 4.87 -1.90
N PRO A 131 3.07 6.11 -1.68
CA PRO A 131 3.96 6.80 -2.62
C PRO A 131 5.29 6.05 -2.76
N PRO A 132 5.89 6.00 -3.97
CA PRO A 132 7.13 5.25 -4.22
C PRO A 132 8.27 5.55 -3.24
N GLU A 133 8.39 6.80 -2.80
CA GLU A 133 9.41 7.31 -1.88
C GLU A 133 9.29 6.73 -0.46
N LEU A 134 8.15 6.13 -0.11
CA LEU A 134 7.89 5.52 1.20
C LEU A 134 7.73 4.00 1.15
N ARG A 135 7.99 3.36 0.00
CA ARG A 135 7.94 1.89 -0.08
C ARG A 135 9.04 1.29 0.81
N GLY A 136 8.63 0.42 1.74
CA GLY A 136 9.51 -0.12 2.79
C GLY A 136 9.55 0.71 4.08
N ASN A 137 8.93 1.90 4.10
CA ASN A 137 8.77 2.74 5.28
C ASN A 137 7.32 2.79 5.80
N VAL A 138 6.43 1.99 5.23
CA VAL A 138 5.01 1.92 5.57
C VAL A 138 4.63 0.47 5.85
N ALA A 139 3.83 0.25 6.89
CA ALA A 139 3.28 -1.07 7.24
C ALA A 139 1.81 -0.97 7.66
N ALA A 140 1.04 -2.00 7.34
CA ALA A 140 -0.31 -2.20 7.90
C ALA A 140 -0.21 -2.39 9.42
N ALA A 141 -1.09 -1.75 10.20
CA ALA A 141 -1.00 -1.74 11.66
C ALA A 141 -2.25 -2.33 12.37
N GLY A 142 -3.09 -3.06 11.64
CA GLY A 142 -4.17 -3.83 12.24
C GLY A 142 -5.33 -4.07 11.28
N ASN A 143 -6.54 -3.82 11.79
CA ASN A 143 -7.76 -3.95 11.02
C ASN A 143 -8.31 -2.56 10.71
N ALA A 144 -8.65 -2.34 9.45
CA ALA A 144 -9.39 -1.16 9.04
C ALA A 144 -10.79 -1.18 9.69
N ALA A 145 -11.26 -0.03 10.15
CA ALA A 145 -12.62 0.16 10.63
C ALA A 145 -13.48 0.74 9.51
N ILE A 146 -14.57 0.07 9.15
CA ILE A 146 -15.45 0.42 8.05
C ILE A 146 -16.82 0.77 8.61
N ASN A 147 -17.32 1.95 8.26
CA ASN A 147 -18.69 2.39 8.53
C ASN A 147 -19.33 2.77 7.21
N THR A 148 -20.45 2.16 6.88
CA THR A 148 -21.14 2.43 5.61
C THR A 148 -22.64 2.32 5.75
N ASN A 149 -23.39 3.15 5.03
CA ASN A 149 -24.78 2.83 4.74
C ASN A 149 -24.82 1.81 3.59
N VAL A 150 -25.78 0.88 3.63
CA VAL A 150 -25.90 -0.18 2.61
C VAL A 150 -27.33 -0.27 2.12
N THR A 151 -27.46 -0.30 0.80
CA THR A 151 -28.69 -0.67 0.10
C THR A 151 -28.43 -1.95 -0.67
N ILE A 152 -29.42 -2.83 -0.76
CA ILE A 152 -29.33 -4.10 -1.50
C ILE A 152 -30.29 -4.03 -2.70
N ASP A 153 -29.75 -4.29 -3.90
CA ASP A 153 -30.56 -4.53 -5.09
C ASP A 153 -31.14 -5.96 -5.05
N LEU A 154 -32.34 -6.10 -4.49
CA LEU A 154 -33.02 -7.40 -4.33
C LEU A 154 -33.28 -8.11 -5.68
N SER A 155 -33.26 -7.40 -6.82
CA SER A 155 -33.38 -8.03 -8.14
C SER A 155 -32.19 -8.93 -8.47
N LYS A 156 -31.05 -8.72 -7.80
CA LYS A 156 -29.82 -9.52 -7.92
C LYS A 156 -29.70 -10.57 -6.82
N VAL A 157 -30.68 -10.69 -5.91
CA VAL A 157 -30.66 -11.64 -4.78
C VAL A 157 -31.68 -12.75 -4.97
N THR A 158 -31.31 -13.72 -5.79
CA THR A 158 -32.16 -14.82 -6.23
C THR A 158 -32.57 -15.74 -5.08
N PHE A 159 -31.69 -16.01 -4.12
CA PHE A 159 -32.01 -16.93 -3.02
C PHE A 159 -33.15 -16.45 -2.11
N LEU A 160 -33.42 -15.13 -2.06
CA LEU A 160 -34.54 -14.57 -1.31
C LEU A 160 -35.88 -14.62 -2.05
N THR A 161 -35.90 -14.93 -3.34
CA THR A 161 -37.12 -14.91 -4.17
C THR A 161 -38.25 -15.76 -3.57
N ALA A 162 -37.92 -16.98 -3.11
CA ALA A 162 -38.91 -17.88 -2.52
C ALA A 162 -39.48 -17.31 -1.20
N VAL A 163 -38.64 -16.65 -0.41
CA VAL A 163 -39.05 -16.01 0.85
C VAL A 163 -39.95 -14.82 0.58
N LEU A 164 -39.59 -13.95 -0.37
CA LEU A 164 -40.40 -12.78 -0.73
C LEU A 164 -41.77 -13.19 -1.28
N ASN A 165 -41.84 -14.25 -2.08
CA ASN A 165 -43.11 -14.81 -2.55
C ASN A 165 -43.94 -15.38 -1.39
N ALA A 166 -43.33 -16.14 -0.48
CA ALA A 166 -44.01 -16.69 0.69
C ALA A 166 -44.53 -15.59 1.64
N ALA A 167 -43.78 -14.50 1.81
CA ALA A 167 -44.19 -13.33 2.57
C ALA A 167 -45.41 -12.64 1.92
N ASN A 168 -45.41 -12.47 0.60
CA ASN A 168 -46.55 -11.92 -0.14
C ASN A 168 -47.81 -12.80 -0.01
N ASP A 169 -47.66 -14.12 -0.11
CA ASP A 169 -48.77 -15.07 0.08
C ASP A 169 -49.36 -14.96 1.50
N LEU A 170 -48.51 -14.81 2.51
CA LEU A 170 -48.95 -14.58 3.88
C LEU A 170 -49.69 -13.23 4.03
N THR A 171 -49.16 -12.15 3.45
CA THR A 171 -49.84 -10.84 3.44
C THR A 171 -51.24 -10.91 2.82
N ASN A 172 -51.41 -11.71 1.76
CA ASN A 172 -52.71 -11.95 1.15
C ASN A 172 -53.68 -12.65 2.11
N VAL A 173 -53.23 -13.67 2.85
CA VAL A 173 -54.06 -14.35 3.87
C VAL A 173 -54.41 -13.40 5.02
N ILE A 174 -53.45 -12.61 5.51
CA ILE A 174 -53.70 -11.59 6.55
C ILE A 174 -54.75 -10.57 6.07
N THR A 175 -54.72 -10.19 4.80
CA THR A 175 -55.72 -9.28 4.20
C THR A 175 -57.11 -9.94 4.16
N GLN A 176 -57.20 -11.23 3.86
CA GLN A 176 -58.47 -11.98 3.90
C GLN A 176 -59.03 -12.09 5.34
N ILE A 177 -58.16 -12.29 6.34
CA ILE A 177 -58.55 -12.30 7.75
C ILE A 177 -59.13 -10.94 8.13
N THR A 178 -58.36 -9.86 7.92
CA THR A 178 -58.72 -8.51 8.37
C THR A 178 -59.92 -7.92 7.64
N SER A 179 -60.17 -8.33 6.39
CA SER A 179 -61.38 -7.96 5.64
C SER A 179 -62.64 -8.74 6.04
N GLY A 180 -62.52 -9.76 6.90
CA GLY A 180 -63.63 -10.62 7.30
C GLY A 180 -64.07 -11.62 6.23
N ALA A 181 -63.27 -11.81 5.17
CA ALA A 181 -63.57 -12.76 4.09
C ALA A 181 -63.64 -14.22 4.59
N LEU A 182 -62.97 -14.51 5.71
CA LEU A 182 -62.96 -15.82 6.37
C LEU A 182 -64.03 -15.96 7.47
N GLY A 183 -64.89 -14.95 7.64
CA GLY A 183 -65.97 -14.92 8.62
C GLY A 183 -65.95 -13.69 9.54
N ASN A 184 -67.01 -13.54 10.33
CA ASN A 184 -67.11 -12.44 11.29
C ASN A 184 -66.09 -12.61 12.43
N LEU A 185 -65.19 -11.64 12.58
CA LEU A 185 -64.14 -11.64 13.62
C LEU A 185 -64.64 -11.35 15.03
N THR A 186 -65.93 -11.06 15.23
CA THR A 186 -66.49 -10.79 16.57
C THR A 186 -66.23 -11.98 17.51
N GLY A 187 -65.44 -11.76 18.57
CA GLY A 187 -65.07 -12.79 19.53
C GLY A 187 -63.95 -13.74 19.06
N VAL A 188 -63.21 -13.38 18.02
CA VAL A 188 -61.97 -14.02 17.58
C VAL A 188 -60.78 -13.16 18.03
N ASP A 189 -59.81 -13.77 18.67
CA ASP A 189 -58.53 -13.18 19.06
C ASP A 189 -57.42 -13.72 18.16
N ILE A 190 -56.68 -12.82 17.52
CA ILE A 190 -55.51 -13.14 16.71
C ILE A 190 -54.55 -11.95 16.78
N ASP A 191 -53.34 -12.17 17.28
CA ASP A 191 -52.30 -11.14 17.33
C ASP A 191 -51.48 -11.17 16.03
N LEU A 192 -51.64 -10.12 15.24
CA LEU A 192 -50.91 -9.92 13.98
C LEU A 192 -49.75 -8.94 14.13
N THR A 193 -49.50 -8.41 15.33
CA THR A 193 -48.56 -7.32 15.55
C THR A 193 -47.15 -7.73 15.13
N GLU A 194 -46.67 -8.85 15.66
CA GLU A 194 -45.31 -9.30 15.41
C GLU A 194 -45.11 -9.75 13.95
N VAL A 195 -46.08 -10.47 13.37
CA VAL A 195 -45.94 -10.91 11.97
C VAL A 195 -45.93 -9.72 11.00
N ASN A 196 -46.76 -8.70 11.23
CA ASN A 196 -46.78 -7.50 10.40
C ASN A 196 -45.46 -6.73 10.51
N ARG A 197 -44.89 -6.64 11.71
CA ARG A 197 -43.57 -6.05 11.94
C ARG A 197 -42.48 -6.80 11.17
N GLN A 198 -42.49 -8.13 11.20
CA GLN A 198 -41.49 -8.94 10.49
C GLN A 198 -41.65 -8.88 8.97
N LEU A 199 -42.89 -8.86 8.47
CA LEU A 199 -43.16 -8.66 7.04
C LEU A 199 -42.66 -7.30 6.56
N GLU A 200 -42.81 -6.24 7.37
CA GLU A 200 -42.24 -4.92 7.06
C GLU A 200 -40.70 -4.97 7.01
N LEU A 201 -40.05 -5.67 7.95
CA LEU A 201 -38.59 -5.85 7.93
C LEU A 201 -38.11 -6.63 6.69
N VAL A 202 -38.83 -7.67 6.29
CA VAL A 202 -38.53 -8.44 5.07
C VAL A 202 -38.66 -7.58 3.82
N ASN A 203 -39.74 -6.79 3.73
CA ASN A 203 -39.97 -5.88 2.61
C ASN A 203 -38.94 -4.74 2.56
N ASN A 204 -38.34 -4.39 3.71
CA ASN A 204 -37.33 -3.36 3.83
C ASN A 204 -35.88 -3.90 3.83
N ILE A 205 -35.65 -5.18 3.47
CA ILE A 205 -34.28 -5.74 3.36
C ILE A 205 -33.42 -4.95 2.36
N GLU A 206 -34.04 -4.30 1.36
CA GLU A 206 -33.34 -3.40 0.46
C GLU A 206 -32.61 -2.25 1.18
N ASN A 207 -33.04 -1.88 2.40
CA ASN A 207 -32.50 -0.77 3.19
C ASN A 207 -32.09 -1.25 4.59
N LEU A 208 -30.98 -2.00 4.68
CA LEU A 208 -30.44 -2.45 5.97
C LEU A 208 -29.83 -1.32 6.82
N GLY A 209 -29.64 -0.13 6.24
CA GLY A 209 -29.15 1.05 6.95
C GLY A 209 -27.64 1.02 7.19
N ALA A 210 -27.21 1.43 8.38
CA ALA A 210 -25.80 1.54 8.72
C ALA A 210 -25.19 0.18 9.10
N ALA A 211 -24.05 -0.14 8.51
CA ALA A 211 -23.21 -1.28 8.83
C ALA A 211 -21.86 -0.78 9.37
N SER A 212 -21.38 -1.42 10.44
CA SER A 212 -20.07 -1.16 11.03
C SER A 212 -19.36 -2.49 11.27
N PHE A 213 -18.14 -2.62 10.76
CA PHE A 213 -17.33 -3.83 10.87
C PHE A 213 -15.85 -3.51 10.70
N THR A 214 -14.99 -4.50 10.90
CA THR A 214 -13.56 -4.39 10.68
C THR A 214 -13.08 -5.39 9.64
N ALA A 215 -12.01 -5.04 8.91
CA ALA A 215 -11.37 -5.91 7.93
C ALA A 215 -9.85 -5.89 8.11
N PRO A 216 -9.16 -7.04 8.03
CA PRO A 216 -7.72 -7.09 8.19
C PRO A 216 -7.03 -6.34 7.04
N GLU A 217 -6.03 -5.53 7.36
CA GLU A 217 -5.22 -4.85 6.35
C GLU A 217 -4.14 -5.77 5.79
N THR A 218 -3.85 -5.61 4.51
CA THR A 218 -2.73 -6.29 3.84
C THR A 218 -1.89 -5.26 3.09
N LEU A 219 -0.58 -5.23 3.36
CA LEU A 219 0.38 -4.49 2.54
C LEU A 219 0.73 -5.34 1.31
N ALA A 220 0.66 -4.74 0.12
CA ALA A 220 1.11 -5.38 -1.11
C ALA A 220 2.57 -5.81 -1.00
N ALA A 221 2.94 -6.93 -1.63
CA ALA A 221 4.29 -7.49 -1.52
C ALA A 221 5.40 -6.53 -2.01
N ASP A 222 5.09 -5.65 -2.96
CA ASP A 222 5.98 -4.61 -3.47
C ASP A 222 5.91 -3.28 -2.69
N GLY A 223 5.11 -3.24 -1.61
CA GLY A 223 4.88 -2.09 -0.75
C GLY A 223 4.07 -0.97 -1.39
N SER A 224 3.43 -1.19 -2.54
CA SER A 224 2.79 -0.13 -3.34
C SER A 224 1.44 0.36 -2.81
N TYR A 225 0.72 -0.46 -2.04
CA TYR A 225 -0.55 -0.08 -1.41
C TYR A 225 -0.84 -0.94 -0.17
N ILE A 226 -1.69 -0.43 0.72
CA ILE A 226 -2.39 -1.18 1.74
C ILE A 226 -3.84 -1.37 1.29
N SER A 227 -4.39 -2.57 1.42
CA SER A 227 -5.79 -2.87 1.11
C SER A 227 -6.51 -3.49 2.30
N ALA A 228 -7.81 -3.21 2.43
CA ALA A 228 -8.71 -3.87 3.37
C ALA A 228 -9.96 -4.38 2.63
N PRO A 229 -10.29 -5.69 2.71
CA PRO A 229 -11.42 -6.28 1.99
C PRO A 229 -12.74 -5.89 2.66
N ILE A 230 -13.49 -5.00 2.02
CA ILE A 230 -14.83 -4.59 2.47
C ILE A 230 -15.82 -5.73 2.27
N SER A 231 -15.73 -6.46 1.15
CA SER A 231 -16.62 -7.57 0.79
C SER A 231 -16.75 -8.60 1.91
N ASP A 232 -15.65 -9.02 2.52
CA ASP A 232 -15.65 -10.09 3.53
C ASP A 232 -16.41 -9.67 4.79
N GLY A 233 -16.05 -8.51 5.35
CA GLY A 233 -16.70 -7.98 6.55
C GLY A 233 -18.16 -7.60 6.29
N LEU A 234 -18.45 -7.00 5.13
CA LEU A 234 -19.80 -6.64 4.72
C LEU A 234 -20.67 -7.89 4.58
N GLY A 235 -20.17 -8.94 3.92
CA GLY A 235 -20.91 -10.18 3.70
C GLY A 235 -21.38 -10.81 5.01
N LEU A 236 -20.53 -10.86 6.02
CA LEU A 236 -20.89 -11.37 7.34
C LEU A 236 -22.00 -10.54 8.00
N VAL A 237 -21.90 -9.20 7.95
CA VAL A 237 -22.91 -8.31 8.53
C VAL A 237 -24.26 -8.44 7.80
N LEU A 238 -24.25 -8.42 6.47
CA LEU A 238 -25.46 -8.56 5.67
C LEU A 238 -26.11 -9.92 5.90
N ALA A 239 -25.32 -11.00 5.89
CA ALA A 239 -25.82 -12.34 6.10
C ALA A 239 -26.43 -12.53 7.49
N GLN A 240 -25.81 -11.97 8.54
CA GLN A 240 -26.35 -12.02 9.88
C GLN A 240 -27.67 -11.24 9.99
N ASN A 241 -27.72 -10.02 9.45
CA ASN A 241 -28.92 -9.19 9.49
C ASN A 241 -30.08 -9.85 8.75
N VAL A 242 -29.84 -10.33 7.53
CA VAL A 242 -30.86 -11.05 6.75
C VAL A 242 -31.27 -12.33 7.47
N SER A 243 -30.32 -13.14 7.97
CA SER A 243 -30.63 -14.37 8.71
C SER A 243 -31.54 -14.11 9.92
N ASN A 244 -31.28 -13.05 10.69
CA ASN A 244 -32.12 -12.68 11.84
C ASN A 244 -33.55 -12.33 11.39
N ILE A 245 -33.69 -11.50 10.34
CA ILE A 245 -35.00 -11.14 9.77
C ILE A 245 -35.76 -12.40 9.32
N LEU A 246 -35.09 -13.34 8.65
CA LEU A 246 -35.72 -14.56 8.16
C LEU A 246 -36.15 -15.51 9.30
N GLN A 247 -35.30 -15.67 10.32
CA GLN A 247 -35.60 -16.51 11.48
C GLN A 247 -36.76 -15.93 12.29
N ASP A 248 -36.74 -14.62 12.54
CA ASP A 248 -37.79 -13.94 13.29
C ASP A 248 -39.12 -13.95 12.54
N LEU A 249 -39.10 -13.75 11.21
CA LEU A 249 -40.28 -13.94 10.37
C LEU A 249 -40.84 -15.35 10.54
N ASN A 250 -40.01 -16.39 10.37
CA ASN A 250 -40.49 -17.76 10.48
C ASN A 250 -41.08 -18.04 11.87
N ALA A 251 -40.41 -17.59 12.94
CA ALA A 251 -40.89 -17.76 14.31
C ALA A 251 -42.26 -17.06 14.53
N ALA A 252 -42.40 -15.81 14.09
CA ALA A 252 -43.64 -15.05 14.18
C ALA A 252 -44.78 -15.73 13.41
N VAL A 253 -44.49 -16.20 12.20
CA VAL A 253 -45.45 -16.93 11.36
C VAL A 253 -45.85 -18.26 11.99
N GLN A 254 -44.90 -19.03 12.54
CA GLN A 254 -45.21 -20.28 13.23
C GLN A 254 -46.02 -20.06 14.51
N ALA A 255 -45.87 -18.93 15.17
CA ALA A 255 -46.63 -18.57 16.38
C ALA A 255 -48.06 -18.09 16.10
N LEU A 256 -48.39 -17.68 14.87
CA LEU A 256 -49.74 -17.24 14.52
C LEU A 256 -50.79 -18.32 14.78
N GLU A 257 -51.78 -17.97 15.59
CA GLU A 257 -52.92 -18.80 15.95
C GLU A 257 -54.13 -17.92 16.28
N ALA A 258 -55.28 -18.20 15.66
CA ALA A 258 -56.56 -17.59 15.99
C ALA A 258 -57.28 -18.39 17.09
N LYS A 259 -57.88 -17.69 18.06
CA LYS A 259 -58.65 -18.27 19.18
C LYS A 259 -60.05 -17.69 19.25
N GLY A 260 -61.06 -18.54 19.36
CA GLY A 260 -62.44 -18.10 19.56
C GLY A 260 -62.83 -18.08 21.04
N THR A 261 -63.69 -17.14 21.43
CA THR A 261 -64.27 -17.07 22.77
C THR A 261 -65.66 -17.73 22.91
N SER A 262 -66.25 -18.19 21.80
CA SER A 262 -67.61 -18.74 21.74
C SER A 262 -67.73 -19.83 20.66
N ILE A 263 -68.85 -20.55 20.59
CA ILE A 263 -69.07 -21.57 19.54
C ILE A 263 -68.99 -20.97 18.12
N PRO A 264 -69.67 -19.85 17.79
CA PRO A 264 -69.53 -19.24 16.46
C PRO A 264 -68.10 -18.76 16.16
N SER A 265 -67.43 -18.13 17.11
CA SER A 265 -66.07 -17.61 16.89
C SER A 265 -65.00 -18.70 16.88
N ASN A 266 -65.21 -19.84 17.53
CA ASN A 266 -64.34 -21.02 17.39
C ASN A 266 -64.36 -21.60 15.98
N LEU A 267 -65.50 -21.58 15.30
CA LEU A 267 -65.60 -22.03 13.91
C LEU A 267 -64.81 -21.10 12.96
N VAL A 268 -64.91 -19.78 13.18
CA VAL A 268 -64.16 -18.78 12.42
C VAL A 268 -62.65 -18.89 12.70
N ALA A 269 -62.26 -19.04 13.97
CA ALA A 269 -60.86 -19.26 14.36
C ALA A 269 -60.27 -20.53 13.71
N ALA A 270 -61.04 -21.62 13.65
CA ALA A 270 -60.64 -22.85 12.95
C ALA A 270 -60.47 -22.63 11.44
N ALA A 271 -61.38 -21.87 10.80
CA ALA A 271 -61.26 -21.51 9.39
C ALA A 271 -60.01 -20.65 9.11
N ILE A 272 -59.72 -19.68 9.98
CA ILE A 272 -58.51 -18.85 9.91
C ILE A 272 -57.25 -19.72 10.05
N ASN A 273 -57.19 -20.59 11.07
CA ASN A 273 -56.04 -21.48 11.28
C ASN A 273 -55.85 -22.46 10.11
N ALA A 274 -56.93 -22.94 9.50
CA ALA A 274 -56.87 -23.76 8.30
C ALA A 274 -56.33 -22.99 7.08
N ALA A 275 -56.69 -21.70 6.93
CA ALA A 275 -56.16 -20.84 5.88
C ALA A 275 -54.69 -20.44 6.11
N LEU A 276 -54.26 -20.31 7.38
CA LEU A 276 -52.87 -20.01 7.74
C LEU A 276 -51.94 -21.21 7.53
N LEU A 277 -52.42 -22.46 7.64
CA LEU A 277 -51.55 -23.64 7.61
C LEU A 277 -50.69 -23.78 6.33
N PRO A 278 -51.24 -23.60 5.10
CA PRO A 278 -50.44 -23.66 3.87
C PRO A 278 -49.37 -22.56 3.79
N VAL A 279 -49.71 -21.33 4.18
CA VAL A 279 -48.75 -20.21 4.16
C VAL A 279 -47.68 -20.35 5.24
N LYS A 280 -48.02 -20.88 6.42
CA LYS A 280 -47.04 -21.23 7.46
C LYS A 280 -46.03 -22.27 6.97
N GLY A 281 -46.50 -23.30 6.26
CA GLY A 281 -45.62 -24.30 5.64
C GLY A 281 -44.73 -23.71 4.55
N THR A 282 -45.29 -22.85 3.71
CA THR A 282 -44.56 -22.21 2.59
C THR A 282 -43.45 -21.28 3.10
N VAL A 283 -43.74 -20.43 4.10
CA VAL A 283 -42.72 -19.59 4.76
C VAL A 283 -41.64 -20.46 5.39
N ASN A 284 -42.00 -21.52 6.11
CA ASN A 284 -41.01 -22.38 6.76
C ASN A 284 -40.06 -23.04 5.76
N VAL A 285 -40.58 -23.55 4.65
CA VAL A 285 -39.77 -24.16 3.59
C VAL A 285 -38.86 -23.12 2.92
N ALA A 286 -39.39 -21.96 2.57
CA ALA A 286 -38.61 -20.89 1.94
C ALA A 286 -37.47 -20.40 2.84
N VAL A 287 -37.76 -20.13 4.12
CA VAL A 287 -36.75 -19.70 5.09
C VAL A 287 -35.71 -20.80 5.34
N SER A 288 -36.15 -22.05 5.53
CA SER A 288 -35.24 -23.18 5.73
C SER A 288 -34.32 -23.42 4.53
N GLY A 289 -34.77 -23.10 3.31
CA GLY A 289 -33.94 -23.15 2.10
C GLY A 289 -32.95 -22.00 1.99
N ALA A 290 -33.30 -20.81 2.48
CA ALA A 290 -32.46 -19.61 2.41
C ALA A 290 -31.34 -19.59 3.46
N LEU A 291 -31.62 -20.00 4.70
CA LEU A 291 -30.67 -19.89 5.82
C LEU A 291 -29.30 -20.58 5.59
N PRO A 292 -29.21 -21.78 4.98
CA PRO A 292 -27.92 -22.41 4.71
C PRO A 292 -27.05 -21.61 3.73
N LEU A 293 -27.66 -20.82 2.84
CA LEU A 293 -26.94 -20.00 1.87
C LEU A 293 -26.35 -18.72 2.50
N LEU A 294 -26.85 -18.35 3.67
CA LEU A 294 -26.37 -17.24 4.51
C LEU A 294 -25.31 -17.67 5.54
N ALA A 295 -25.03 -18.97 5.64
CA ALA A 295 -23.94 -19.45 6.49
C ALA A 295 -22.58 -18.95 5.97
N VAL A 296 -21.56 -18.93 6.84
CA VAL A 296 -20.19 -18.52 6.46
C VAL A 296 -19.71 -19.36 5.28
N GLY A 297 -19.34 -18.71 4.17
CA GLY A 297 -18.94 -19.36 2.92
C GLY A 297 -20.09 -19.83 2.01
N GLY A 298 -21.34 -19.56 2.38
CA GLY A 298 -22.51 -19.82 1.54
C GLY A 298 -22.60 -18.86 0.35
N SER A 299 -23.18 -19.32 -0.76
CA SER A 299 -23.28 -18.53 -1.99
C SER A 299 -24.18 -17.30 -1.85
N GLY A 300 -25.15 -17.33 -0.92
CA GLY A 300 -26.04 -16.20 -0.64
C GLY A 300 -25.29 -15.02 -0.02
N VAL A 301 -24.20 -15.27 0.72
CA VAL A 301 -23.34 -14.20 1.27
C VAL A 301 -22.71 -13.38 0.14
N ASN A 302 -22.14 -14.06 -0.86
CA ASN A 302 -21.53 -13.39 -2.01
C ASN A 302 -22.59 -12.63 -2.82
N GLU A 303 -23.76 -13.24 -3.02
CA GLU A 303 -24.87 -12.61 -3.74
C GLU A 303 -25.36 -11.33 -3.03
N LEU A 304 -25.45 -11.33 -1.70
CA LEU A 304 -25.76 -10.11 -0.93
C LEU A 304 -24.69 -9.04 -1.09
N VAL A 305 -23.41 -9.42 -1.06
CA VAL A 305 -22.29 -8.47 -1.24
C VAL A 305 -22.28 -7.91 -2.66
N ASP A 306 -22.51 -8.72 -3.68
CA ASP A 306 -22.54 -8.29 -5.08
C ASP A 306 -23.74 -7.38 -5.37
N ALA A 307 -24.89 -7.69 -4.78
CA ALA A 307 -26.09 -6.86 -4.85
C ALA A 307 -26.00 -5.59 -3.99
N SER A 308 -25.03 -5.50 -3.07
CA SER A 308 -24.89 -4.35 -2.18
C SER A 308 -24.29 -3.13 -2.88
N LEU A 309 -24.92 -1.99 -2.62
CA LEU A 309 -24.44 -0.66 -2.99
C LEU A 309 -24.00 0.08 -1.74
N LEU A 310 -22.79 0.63 -1.78
CA LEU A 310 -22.25 1.42 -0.68
C LEU A 310 -22.81 2.84 -0.74
N GLY A 311 -23.30 3.31 0.39
CA GLY A 311 -23.81 4.66 0.59
C GLY A 311 -22.70 5.62 1.06
N THR A 312 -23.02 6.44 2.07
CA THR A 312 -21.99 7.18 2.81
C THR A 312 -21.08 6.17 3.48
N THR A 313 -19.79 6.19 3.12
CA THR A 313 -18.79 5.26 3.61
C THR A 313 -17.61 6.02 4.20
N THR A 314 -17.14 5.56 5.35
CA THR A 314 -15.90 6.00 5.98
C THR A 314 -15.08 4.77 6.34
N VAL A 315 -13.84 4.73 5.89
CA VAL A 315 -12.86 3.68 6.19
C VAL A 315 -11.68 4.32 6.90
N THR A 316 -11.33 3.80 8.08
CA THR A 316 -10.13 4.21 8.82
C THR A 316 -9.12 3.07 8.77
N LEU A 317 -7.95 3.34 8.19
CA LEU A 317 -6.84 2.41 7.98
C LEU A 317 -5.70 2.72 8.96
N PRO A 318 -5.55 1.98 10.08
CA PRO A 318 -4.41 2.12 10.98
C PRO A 318 -3.11 1.68 10.29
N THR A 319 -2.21 2.63 10.06
CA THR A 319 -0.94 2.43 9.35
C THR A 319 0.24 2.82 10.25
N THR A 320 1.38 2.12 10.13
CA THR A 320 2.65 2.58 10.71
C THR A 320 3.48 3.23 9.61
N VAL A 321 3.95 4.46 9.86
CA VAL A 321 4.77 5.23 8.92
C VAL A 321 6.08 5.64 9.58
N SER A 322 7.19 5.34 8.92
CA SER A 322 8.53 5.68 9.37
C SER A 322 9.15 6.76 8.50
N THR A 323 9.81 7.74 9.10
CA THR A 323 10.57 8.73 8.31
C THR A 323 11.70 8.06 7.53
N PRO A 324 11.79 8.24 6.19
CA PRO A 324 12.93 7.80 5.41
C PRO A 324 14.24 8.40 5.92
N GLN A 325 15.31 7.61 5.91
CA GLN A 325 16.63 8.07 6.31
C GLN A 325 17.31 8.83 5.17
N ASN A 326 18.17 9.80 5.52
CA ASN A 326 19.04 10.52 4.57
C ASN A 326 18.30 11.31 3.46
N LEU A 327 17.12 11.87 3.74
CA LEU A 327 16.42 12.75 2.80
C LEU A 327 17.27 13.98 2.47
N SER A 328 17.69 14.14 1.21
CA SER A 328 18.46 15.30 0.74
C SER A 328 17.61 16.58 0.61
N ASN A 329 16.30 16.43 0.46
CA ASN A 329 15.33 17.52 0.39
C ASN A 329 14.10 17.16 1.23
N ASN A 330 13.32 18.17 1.60
CA ASN A 330 12.01 17.95 2.21
C ASN A 330 11.16 17.09 1.27
N LEU A 331 10.43 16.12 1.84
CA LEU A 331 9.56 15.21 1.12
C LEU A 331 8.10 15.47 1.50
N ASP A 332 7.26 15.68 0.49
CA ASP A 332 5.81 15.79 0.63
C ASP A 332 5.21 14.49 0.10
N ALA A 333 5.09 13.48 0.96
CA ALA A 333 4.67 12.15 0.55
C ALA A 333 3.15 12.11 0.36
N ARG A 334 2.74 11.84 -0.88
CA ARG A 334 1.33 11.89 -1.30
C ARG A 334 0.71 10.50 -1.27
N PHE A 335 -0.11 10.23 -0.27
CA PHE A 335 -0.93 9.03 -0.21
C PHE A 335 -2.25 9.25 -0.95
N VAL A 336 -2.79 8.18 -1.55
CA VAL A 336 -4.09 8.22 -2.23
C VAL A 336 -4.97 7.10 -1.69
N GLY A 337 -6.02 7.47 -0.97
CA GLY A 337 -7.02 6.57 -0.43
C GLY A 337 -8.28 6.54 -1.29
N THR A 338 -8.80 5.36 -1.59
CA THR A 338 -10.07 5.19 -2.33
C THR A 338 -10.75 3.87 -1.95
N VAL A 339 -11.97 3.68 -2.44
CA VAL A 339 -12.74 2.43 -2.30
C VAL A 339 -13.16 1.98 -3.69
N VAL A 340 -12.83 0.75 -4.03
CA VAL A 340 -13.01 0.19 -5.38
C VAL A 340 -13.63 -1.18 -5.37
N GLN A 341 -14.17 -1.61 -6.52
CA GLN A 341 -14.56 -3.00 -6.75
C GLN A 341 -13.80 -3.55 -7.96
N THR A 342 -12.88 -4.49 -7.69
CA THR A 342 -12.03 -5.09 -8.71
C THR A 342 -11.44 -6.42 -8.25
N ASP A 343 -11.15 -7.32 -9.19
CA ASP A 343 -10.33 -8.51 -8.96
C ASP A 343 -8.82 -8.20 -9.04
N LEU A 344 -8.47 -7.10 -9.72
CA LEU A 344 -7.10 -6.69 -9.97
C LEU A 344 -6.90 -5.22 -9.59
N LEU A 345 -5.97 -4.96 -8.68
CA LEU A 345 -5.60 -3.61 -8.25
C LEU A 345 -4.46 -3.08 -9.14
N ASP A 346 -4.74 -2.06 -9.95
CA ASP A 346 -3.71 -1.31 -10.67
C ASP A 346 -3.45 0.02 -9.97
N VAL A 347 -2.31 0.10 -9.29
CA VAL A 347 -1.89 1.28 -8.53
C VAL A 347 -1.74 2.52 -9.42
N ASN A 348 -1.39 2.36 -10.70
CA ASN A 348 -1.23 3.51 -11.60
C ASN A 348 -2.57 4.19 -11.89
N LEU A 349 -3.66 3.41 -11.95
CA LEU A 349 -5.02 3.95 -12.09
C LEU A 349 -5.44 4.62 -10.78
N LEU A 350 -5.22 3.95 -9.65
CA LEU A 350 -5.60 4.43 -8.31
C LEU A 350 -4.85 5.67 -7.86
N ALA A 351 -3.59 5.84 -8.28
CA ALA A 351 -2.78 7.01 -7.96
C ALA A 351 -3.35 8.32 -8.54
N THR A 352 -4.38 8.25 -9.40
CA THR A 352 -5.09 9.41 -9.95
C THR A 352 -6.41 9.73 -9.26
N ALA A 353 -6.82 8.94 -8.26
CA ALA A 353 -8.04 9.16 -7.48
C ALA A 353 -8.00 10.45 -6.64
N ASP A 354 -9.19 10.94 -6.27
CA ASP A 354 -9.39 12.24 -5.62
C ASP A 354 -9.05 12.23 -4.12
N GLY A 355 -9.06 11.05 -3.47
CA GLY A 355 -8.80 10.91 -2.04
C GLY A 355 -7.33 11.07 -1.67
N VAL A 356 -6.79 12.27 -1.77
CA VAL A 356 -5.38 12.55 -1.49
C VAL A 356 -5.17 13.05 -0.06
N SER A 357 -4.18 12.48 0.65
CA SER A 357 -3.67 13.03 1.90
C SER A 357 -2.14 12.97 1.95
N ASN A 358 -1.51 13.99 2.52
CA ASN A 358 -0.05 14.11 2.54
C ASN A 358 0.51 13.88 3.95
N ILE A 359 1.71 13.30 4.01
CA ILE A 359 2.58 13.35 5.19
C ILE A 359 3.86 14.10 4.81
N TYR A 360 4.27 15.04 5.66
CA TYR A 360 5.39 15.93 5.39
C TYR A 360 6.62 15.56 6.20
N PHE A 361 7.74 15.30 5.51
CA PHE A 361 9.02 14.97 6.10
C PHE A 361 10.04 16.07 5.81
N ALA A 362 10.90 16.35 6.79
CA ALA A 362 12.01 17.26 6.66
C ALA A 362 13.21 16.54 6.05
N ALA A 363 13.99 17.26 5.25
CA ALA A 363 15.34 16.84 4.93
C ALA A 363 16.09 16.57 6.24
N GLY A 364 16.82 15.46 6.28
CA GLY A 364 17.78 15.28 7.36
C GLY A 364 18.95 16.25 7.16
N THR A 365 19.62 16.65 8.23
CA THR A 365 21.04 16.98 8.08
C THR A 365 21.70 15.69 7.65
N THR A 366 22.29 15.62 6.45
CA THR A 366 23.24 14.55 6.16
C THR A 366 24.23 14.56 7.32
N SER A 367 24.27 13.49 8.12
CA SER A 367 25.38 13.34 9.07
C SER A 367 26.62 13.25 8.21
N GLU A 368 27.30 14.39 8.02
CA GLU A 368 28.58 14.45 7.35
C GLU A 368 29.47 13.43 8.04
N VAL A 369 29.91 12.43 7.28
CA VAL A 369 30.84 11.43 7.79
C VAL A 369 32.23 11.98 7.55
N THR A 370 32.99 12.15 8.63
CA THR A 370 34.36 12.65 8.53
C THR A 370 35.21 11.63 7.76
N ALA A 371 36.00 12.10 6.79
CA ALA A 371 36.94 11.23 6.09
C ALA A 371 37.91 10.56 7.07
N PRO A 372 38.22 9.25 6.93
CA PRO A 372 39.17 8.59 7.80
C PRO A 372 40.54 9.29 7.76
N THR A 373 41.23 9.39 8.89
CA THR A 373 42.64 9.78 8.91
C THR A 373 43.49 8.53 9.07
N ILE A 374 44.41 8.25 8.14
CA ILE A 374 45.35 7.13 8.26
C ILE A 374 46.54 7.57 9.11
N THR A 375 46.80 6.88 10.21
CA THR A 375 47.89 7.18 11.14
C THR A 375 49.09 6.25 11.00
N GLY A 376 48.92 5.08 10.36
CA GLY A 376 50.03 4.18 10.06
C GLY A 376 49.62 2.99 9.19
N VAL A 377 50.57 2.53 8.38
CA VAL A 377 50.44 1.30 7.60
C VAL A 377 51.70 0.48 7.78
N THR A 378 51.54 -0.78 8.19
CA THR A 378 52.65 -1.71 8.42
C THR A 378 52.38 -3.04 7.72
N GLY A 379 53.42 -3.82 7.42
CA GLY A 379 53.31 -5.09 6.72
C GLY A 379 53.99 -5.07 5.35
N ASN A 380 53.73 -6.08 4.54
CA ASN A 380 54.31 -6.25 3.21
C ASN A 380 53.37 -7.07 2.30
N SER A 381 53.66 -7.09 1.00
CA SER A 381 52.78 -7.68 -0.01
C SER A 381 52.53 -9.19 0.19
N THR A 382 53.50 -9.89 0.80
CA THR A 382 53.45 -11.35 1.01
C THR A 382 52.81 -11.78 2.32
N ALA A 383 52.83 -10.94 3.35
CA ALA A 383 52.24 -11.21 4.66
C ALA A 383 50.89 -10.50 4.87
N GLY A 384 50.57 -9.51 4.02
CA GLY A 384 49.45 -8.60 4.18
C GLY A 384 49.84 -7.31 4.90
N TYR A 385 48.89 -6.38 4.97
CA TYR A 385 49.06 -5.08 5.59
C TYR A 385 48.08 -4.85 6.73
N GLU A 386 48.51 -4.09 7.72
CA GLU A 386 47.68 -3.55 8.79
C GLU A 386 47.61 -2.03 8.65
N VAL A 387 46.39 -1.50 8.50
CA VAL A 387 46.10 -0.07 8.34
C VAL A 387 45.45 0.44 9.62
N LYS A 388 46.07 1.44 10.26
CA LYS A 388 45.56 2.12 11.45
C LYS A 388 45.15 3.54 11.14
N GLY A 389 44.13 4.01 11.85
CA GLY A 389 43.63 5.36 11.66
C GLY A 389 42.55 5.77 12.65
N THR A 390 41.95 6.92 12.37
CA THR A 390 40.76 7.42 13.07
C THR A 390 39.62 7.70 12.09
N ALA A 391 38.38 7.49 12.54
CA ALA A 391 37.14 7.86 11.87
C ALA A 391 36.09 8.24 12.91
N ASP A 392 34.89 8.64 12.49
CA ASP A 392 33.78 8.85 13.41
C ASP A 392 33.53 7.58 14.25
N ALA A 393 33.26 7.74 15.55
CA ALA A 393 33.09 6.60 16.45
C ALA A 393 32.02 5.62 15.97
N ASN A 394 32.33 4.32 15.99
CA ASN A 394 31.48 3.23 15.49
C ASN A 394 31.21 3.23 13.96
N ALA A 395 31.88 4.07 13.18
CA ALA A 395 31.79 4.01 11.72
C ALA A 395 32.53 2.78 11.16
N THR A 396 31.99 2.17 10.10
CA THR A 396 32.69 1.15 9.32
C THR A 396 33.68 1.83 8.39
N VAL A 397 34.92 1.33 8.34
CA VAL A 397 35.97 1.80 7.44
C VAL A 397 36.26 0.72 6.40
N GLU A 398 36.14 1.08 5.14
CA GLU A 398 36.46 0.23 4.00
C GLU A 398 37.73 0.71 3.31
N ILE A 399 38.65 -0.22 3.02
CA ILE A 399 39.84 0.01 2.21
C ILE A 399 39.58 -0.48 0.81
N ARG A 400 39.79 0.38 -0.18
CA ARG A 400 39.51 0.11 -1.60
C ARG A 400 40.75 0.29 -2.46
N ASN A 401 40.91 -0.58 -3.46
CA ASN A 401 41.94 -0.47 -4.49
C ASN A 401 41.56 0.58 -5.55
N ALA A 402 42.45 0.80 -6.53
CA ALA A 402 42.22 1.78 -7.60
C ALA A 402 41.00 1.47 -8.49
N GLY A 403 40.55 0.20 -8.53
CA GLY A 403 39.34 -0.23 -9.22
C GLY A 403 38.04 0.00 -8.42
N GLY A 404 38.14 0.49 -7.18
CA GLY A 404 37.00 0.68 -6.28
C GLY A 404 36.55 -0.58 -5.54
N THR A 405 37.27 -1.70 -5.69
CA THR A 405 36.98 -2.96 -4.98
C THR A 405 37.41 -2.86 -3.52
N VAL A 406 36.53 -3.27 -2.60
CA VAL A 406 36.85 -3.34 -1.16
C VAL A 406 37.76 -4.55 -0.91
N ILE A 407 38.95 -4.28 -0.39
CA ILE A 407 40.01 -5.27 -0.10
C ILE A 407 40.31 -5.39 1.41
N GLY A 408 39.61 -4.62 2.24
CA GLY A 408 39.70 -4.70 3.69
C GLY A 408 38.57 -3.91 4.35
N THR A 409 38.09 -4.39 5.50
CA THR A 409 37.03 -3.73 6.28
C THR A 409 37.33 -3.78 7.77
N GLY A 410 37.03 -2.69 8.48
CA GLY A 410 37.03 -2.67 9.96
C GLY A 410 36.05 -1.65 10.50
N THR A 411 35.97 -1.50 11.81
CA THR A 411 35.07 -0.56 12.48
C THR A 411 35.87 0.28 13.46
N ALA A 412 35.63 1.59 13.47
CA ALA A 412 36.20 2.49 14.47
C ALA A 412 35.55 2.23 15.83
N ASP A 413 36.34 2.19 16.89
CA ASP A 413 35.84 1.99 18.25
C ASP A 413 35.10 3.24 18.78
N GLY A 414 34.63 3.18 20.03
CA GLY A 414 33.93 4.29 20.67
C GLY A 414 34.76 5.57 20.86
N THR A 415 36.08 5.50 20.65
CA THR A 415 37.00 6.66 20.65
C THR A 415 37.33 7.15 19.24
N GLY A 416 36.88 6.43 18.21
CA GLY A 416 37.13 6.72 16.81
C GLY A 416 38.37 6.03 16.24
N ALA A 417 39.10 5.22 17.00
CA ALA A 417 40.29 4.52 16.50
C ALA A 417 39.91 3.24 15.75
N PHE A 418 40.58 2.93 14.64
CA PHE A 418 40.35 1.69 13.90
C PHE A 418 41.64 0.97 13.51
N THR A 419 41.52 -0.33 13.23
CA THR A 419 42.54 -1.15 12.58
C THR A 419 41.87 -2.01 11.52
N VAL A 420 42.37 -1.98 10.28
CA VAL A 420 41.91 -2.82 9.16
C VAL A 420 43.06 -3.68 8.67
N THR A 421 42.81 -4.97 8.49
CA THR A 421 43.76 -5.90 7.86
C THR A 421 43.43 -6.05 6.38
N ILE A 422 44.45 -5.87 5.53
CA ILE A 422 44.43 -6.20 4.11
C ILE A 422 45.13 -7.55 3.95
N PRO A 423 44.46 -8.61 3.45
CA PRO A 423 45.07 -9.92 3.26
C PRO A 423 46.29 -9.89 2.31
N ALA A 424 47.19 -10.86 2.47
CA ALA A 424 48.35 -11.03 1.59
C ALA A 424 47.92 -11.17 0.12
N GLY A 425 48.63 -10.48 -0.78
CA GLY A 425 48.35 -10.49 -2.22
C GLY A 425 47.20 -9.62 -2.70
N GLU A 426 46.37 -9.06 -1.82
CA GLU A 426 45.27 -8.13 -2.20
C GLU A 426 45.76 -6.70 -2.48
N ALA A 427 46.96 -6.35 -2.02
CA ALA A 427 47.66 -5.12 -2.34
C ALA A 427 49.18 -5.37 -2.51
N GLY A 428 49.80 -4.64 -3.43
CA GLY A 428 51.23 -4.65 -3.69
C GLY A 428 52.03 -3.64 -2.88
N ALA A 429 53.36 -3.69 -3.03
CA ALA A 429 54.29 -2.74 -2.43
C ALA A 429 54.19 -1.35 -3.09
N ASN A 430 54.21 -0.28 -2.27
CA ASN A 430 54.02 1.12 -2.71
C ASN A 430 52.74 1.36 -3.53
N GLU A 431 51.70 0.55 -3.31
CA GLU A 431 50.42 0.70 -3.97
C GLU A 431 49.61 1.84 -3.33
N THR A 432 48.96 2.65 -4.17
CA THR A 432 48.06 3.71 -3.71
C THR A 432 46.65 3.16 -3.52
N LEU A 433 46.12 3.29 -2.31
CA LEU A 433 44.81 2.81 -1.88
C LEU A 433 43.97 3.95 -1.32
N THR A 434 42.67 3.70 -1.13
CA THR A 434 41.74 4.67 -0.53
C THR A 434 41.02 4.07 0.68
N ALA A 435 40.73 4.89 1.68
CA ALA A 435 39.91 4.54 2.84
C ALA A 435 38.64 5.39 2.86
N VAL A 436 37.48 4.75 3.10
CA VAL A 436 36.17 5.40 3.19
C VAL A 436 35.50 4.98 4.50
N ALA A 437 35.09 5.95 5.32
CA ALA A 437 34.21 5.71 6.46
C ALA A 437 32.74 5.72 6.02
N LYS A 438 31.94 4.86 6.63
CA LYS A 438 30.50 4.69 6.43
C LYS A 438 29.80 4.63 7.77
N ASN A 439 28.79 5.47 7.96
CA ASN A 439 28.00 5.46 9.20
C ASN A 439 26.94 4.34 9.19
N ALA A 440 26.23 4.17 10.31
CA ALA A 440 25.17 3.15 10.43
C ALA A 440 24.00 3.33 9.44
N SER A 441 23.78 4.55 8.91
CA SER A 441 22.76 4.81 7.89
C SER A 441 23.25 4.56 6.45
N GLY A 442 24.51 4.12 6.28
CA GLY A 442 25.11 3.79 5.00
C GLY A 442 25.66 4.97 4.21
N THR A 443 25.71 6.17 4.79
CA THR A 443 26.32 7.35 4.15
C THR A 443 27.84 7.22 4.15
N GLU A 444 28.48 7.44 3.00
CA GLU A 444 29.94 7.41 2.85
C GLU A 444 30.57 8.80 3.04
N SER A 445 31.77 8.84 3.58
CA SER A 445 32.66 10.01 3.62
C SER A 445 33.38 10.22 2.27
N THR A 446 34.06 11.35 2.12
CA THR A 446 35.06 11.51 1.05
C THR A 446 36.25 10.56 1.28
N PRO A 447 36.85 9.98 0.23
CA PRO A 447 37.94 9.01 0.37
C PRO A 447 39.25 9.68 0.83
N THR A 448 39.97 9.01 1.72
CA THR A 448 41.35 9.37 2.10
C THR A 448 42.33 8.46 1.37
N THR A 449 43.26 9.05 0.62
CA THR A 449 44.29 8.31 -0.12
C THR A 449 45.51 8.04 0.77
N PHE A 450 46.08 6.83 0.68
CA PHE A 450 47.32 6.45 1.35
C PHE A 450 48.12 5.44 0.50
N GLN A 451 49.36 5.13 0.89
CA GLN A 451 50.20 4.12 0.22
C GLN A 451 50.61 3.00 1.18
N THR A 452 50.74 1.79 0.64
CA THR A 452 51.36 0.66 1.35
C THR A 452 52.89 0.83 1.40
N PRO A 453 53.57 0.31 2.43
CA PRO A 453 55.03 0.27 2.48
C PRO A 453 55.66 -0.53 1.32
N ALA A 454 56.95 -0.28 1.06
CA ALA A 454 57.77 -1.14 0.23
C ALA A 454 58.02 -2.50 0.91
N ASP A 455 58.23 -3.55 0.12
CA ASP A 455 58.66 -4.85 0.65
C ASP A 455 60.10 -4.79 1.14
N GLU A 456 60.41 -5.57 2.20
CA GLU A 456 61.77 -5.68 2.71
C GLU A 456 62.69 -6.35 1.69
N THR A 457 63.80 -5.69 1.36
CA THR A 457 64.88 -6.29 0.56
C THR A 457 65.82 -7.05 1.48
N THR A 458 65.82 -8.38 1.42
CA THR A 458 66.80 -9.21 2.13
C THR A 458 68.04 -9.44 1.25
N VAL A 459 69.23 -9.37 1.85
CA VAL A 459 70.51 -9.74 1.20
C VAL A 459 70.87 -11.14 1.67
N THR A 460 71.09 -12.06 0.75
CA THR A 460 71.53 -13.43 1.05
C THR A 460 72.97 -13.43 1.55
N ALA A 461 73.26 -14.30 2.53
CA ALA A 461 74.62 -14.44 3.04
C ALA A 461 75.55 -14.95 1.93
N PRO A 462 76.77 -14.40 1.79
CA PRO A 462 77.71 -14.84 0.78
C PRO A 462 78.12 -16.29 1.01
N THR A 463 78.14 -17.07 -0.06
CA THR A 463 78.60 -18.47 -0.04
C THR A 463 80.03 -18.54 -0.57
N ILE A 464 80.94 -19.13 0.20
CA ILE A 464 82.33 -19.35 -0.23
C ILE A 464 82.42 -20.64 -1.04
N THR A 465 82.87 -20.54 -2.29
CA THR A 465 82.98 -21.68 -3.22
C THR A 465 84.43 -22.18 -3.36
N GLY A 466 85.40 -21.41 -2.88
CA GLY A 466 86.79 -21.87 -2.81
C GLY A 466 87.70 -20.88 -2.10
N VAL A 467 88.70 -21.40 -1.41
CA VAL A 467 89.81 -20.64 -0.84
C VAL A 467 91.11 -21.30 -1.27
N THR A 468 92.00 -20.53 -1.89
CA THR A 468 93.32 -21.00 -2.32
C THR A 468 94.42 -20.02 -1.91
N GLY A 469 95.68 -20.43 -1.95
CA GLY A 469 96.82 -19.60 -1.53
C GLY A 469 97.42 -20.03 -0.19
N ASN A 470 98.22 -19.14 0.42
CA ASN A 470 98.90 -19.40 1.70
C ASN A 470 99.33 -18.09 2.39
N SER A 471 99.93 -18.19 3.57
CA SER A 471 100.29 -17.04 4.40
C SER A 471 101.37 -16.10 3.82
N THR A 472 102.20 -16.55 2.88
CA THR A 472 103.24 -15.71 2.26
C THR A 472 102.82 -15.12 0.92
N ALA A 473 101.93 -15.80 0.18
CA ALA A 473 101.42 -15.34 -1.13
C ALA A 473 100.07 -14.62 -1.06
N GLY A 474 99.38 -14.70 0.09
CA GLY A 474 98.00 -14.23 0.26
C GLY A 474 96.97 -15.34 -0.03
N TYR A 475 95.73 -15.09 0.37
CA TYR A 475 94.59 -15.98 0.12
C TYR A 475 93.68 -15.37 -0.94
N GLU A 476 93.31 -16.15 -1.95
CA GLU A 476 92.22 -15.83 -2.88
C GLU A 476 90.94 -16.51 -2.40
N VAL A 477 89.89 -15.71 -2.17
CA VAL A 477 88.58 -16.18 -1.72
C VAL A 477 87.59 -15.99 -2.86
N LYS A 478 86.94 -17.09 -3.29
CA LYS A 478 85.88 -17.07 -4.30
C LYS A 478 84.55 -17.38 -3.64
N GLY A 479 83.51 -16.72 -4.09
CA GLY A 479 82.16 -16.93 -3.60
C GLY A 479 81.10 -16.35 -4.50
N THR A 480 79.86 -16.55 -4.09
CA THR A 480 78.66 -16.00 -4.73
C THR A 480 77.82 -15.27 -3.69
N THR A 481 77.23 -14.15 -4.08
CA THR A 481 76.28 -13.38 -3.27
C THR A 481 75.29 -12.70 -4.22
N ASP A 482 74.31 -11.99 -3.68
CA ASP A 482 73.38 -11.20 -4.48
C ASP A 482 74.11 -10.16 -5.35
N ALA A 483 73.57 -9.93 -6.55
CA ALA A 483 74.15 -8.96 -7.46
C ALA A 483 74.22 -7.56 -6.81
N ASN A 484 75.35 -6.88 -6.98
CA ASN A 484 75.64 -5.55 -6.41
C ASN A 484 75.72 -5.49 -4.87
N ALA A 485 75.71 -6.63 -4.16
CA ALA A 485 76.03 -6.65 -2.74
C ALA A 485 77.52 -6.40 -2.50
N THR A 486 77.87 -5.64 -1.47
CA THR A 486 79.25 -5.49 -1.00
C THR A 486 79.63 -6.71 -0.16
N VAL A 487 80.77 -7.32 -0.47
CA VAL A 487 81.33 -8.43 0.32
C VAL A 487 82.44 -7.87 1.21
N GLU A 488 82.52 -8.37 2.44
CA GLU A 488 83.64 -8.07 3.34
C GLU A 488 84.18 -9.38 3.93
N ILE A 489 85.48 -9.58 3.85
CA ILE A 489 86.19 -10.69 4.50
C ILE A 489 86.73 -10.18 5.83
N ARG A 490 86.35 -10.82 6.94
CA ARG A 490 86.72 -10.41 8.29
C ARG A 490 87.58 -11.48 8.97
N ASN A 491 88.58 -11.06 9.76
CA ASN A 491 89.34 -11.98 10.60
C ASN A 491 88.54 -12.38 11.86
N ALA A 492 89.07 -13.32 12.66
CA ALA A 492 88.40 -13.78 13.89
C ALA A 492 88.18 -12.68 14.95
N GLY A 493 88.93 -11.57 14.88
CA GLY A 493 88.74 -10.38 15.71
C GLY A 493 87.73 -9.38 15.16
N GLY A 494 87.05 -9.70 14.05
CA GLY A 494 86.03 -8.86 13.42
C GLY A 494 86.54 -7.74 12.51
N ALA A 495 87.87 -7.59 12.36
CA ALA A 495 88.45 -6.58 11.48
C ALA A 495 88.32 -7.01 10.00
N VAL A 496 87.92 -6.07 9.13
CA VAL A 496 87.87 -6.28 7.68
C VAL A 496 89.29 -6.39 7.14
N ILE A 497 89.58 -7.50 6.48
CA ILE A 497 90.89 -7.86 5.90
C ILE A 497 90.83 -8.00 4.37
N GLY A 498 89.64 -7.89 3.77
CA GLY A 498 89.41 -7.86 2.33
C GLY A 498 87.98 -7.43 2.00
N THR A 499 87.76 -6.92 0.80
CA THR A 499 86.45 -6.46 0.29
C THR A 499 86.26 -6.87 -1.15
#